data_AF-A0A559UD39-F1
#
_entry.id   AF-A0A559UD39-F1
#
_cell.length_a   1.000
_cell.length_b   1.000
_cell.length_c   1.000
_cell.angle_alpha   90.00
_cell.angle_beta   90.00
_cell.angle_gamma   90.00
#
_symmetry.space_group_name_H-M   'P 1'
#
loop_
_entity.id
_entity.type
_entity.pdbx_description
1 polymer ?
#
loop_
_entity_poly.entity_id
_entity_poly.type
_entity_poly.pdbx_seq_one_letter_code
_entity_poly.pdbx_strand_id
1 'polypeptide(L)'
;MDEHGYSSNSLAEAVNRAHERLTGRPGGLDGSSIRGWKAGKVRWPKSAQRAALEDVSGLPATALGFVPRGRTPSAPAPPQEDLDMKRRHLVGGIAAAAAAAAAPGTVGPRRIGMSDVQRLQRRFAEIIASDHRYGGQLGIEQQAAALADEALNLQSAGSATQRVRNNLYACAASFRSSAMWAAIDGRRYADAKAHMREAQALAEMSGDQEIKFRIWSHAGTMFRHIGRPAEAFAANDVARNLHITRRDPMFASLGLARQGAIYGAAHDRTGARRAFGQAEDALERADPHAYRPMWLLAFYDQAELHSLALSANLSLGDYPTAEFHAHRCLSILRPHMRRSHAITTTRLAHAQLAQGDIEAATATAMKVPTDAATQHARVSRMLQEFGAALRARAPRSSTAQTWTEHTRDAWKATA
;
A
#
# COMPACT_ATOMS: atom_id res chain seq x y z
N MET A 1 -16.64 35.91 14.26
CA MET A 1 -15.28 36.25 14.76
C MET A 1 -15.17 37.66 15.36
N ASP A 2 -16.23 38.47 15.37
CA ASP A 2 -16.17 39.85 15.87
C ASP A 2 -16.53 40.02 17.35
N GLU A 3 -16.95 38.94 18.04
CA GLU A 3 -17.45 39.03 19.43
C GLU A 3 -16.53 38.43 20.52
N HIS A 4 -15.30 38.01 20.21
CA HIS A 4 -14.47 37.25 21.19
C HIS A 4 -13.33 38.01 21.89
N GLY A 5 -13.35 39.35 21.93
CA GLY A 5 -12.43 40.11 22.81
C GLY A 5 -10.93 40.04 22.49
N TYR A 6 -10.50 39.24 21.51
CA TYR A 6 -9.09 39.18 21.07
C TYR A 6 -8.80 40.22 19.97
N SER A 7 -7.68 40.95 20.16
CA SER A 7 -7.02 41.64 19.06
C SER A 7 -6.47 40.63 18.04
N SER A 8 -6.28 41.03 16.78
CA SER A 8 -5.72 40.11 15.76
C SER A 8 -4.34 39.56 16.12
N ASN A 9 -3.50 40.35 16.81
CA ASN A 9 -2.18 39.90 17.22
C ASN A 9 -2.26 38.93 18.40
N SER A 10 -3.07 39.22 19.42
CA SER A 10 -3.22 38.34 20.57
C SER A 10 -3.88 37.00 20.21
N LEU A 11 -4.79 36.99 19.24
CA LEU A 11 -5.34 35.74 18.70
C LEU A 11 -4.30 34.94 17.92
N ALA A 12 -3.46 35.60 17.11
CA ALA A 12 -2.39 34.92 16.36
C ALA A 12 -1.42 34.22 17.31
N GLU A 13 -1.00 34.90 18.38
CA GLU A 13 -0.13 34.34 19.41
C GLU A 13 -0.78 33.16 20.15
N ALA A 14 -2.04 33.29 20.55
CA ALA A 14 -2.76 32.23 21.24
C ALA A 14 -2.90 30.97 20.36
N VAL A 15 -3.23 31.15 19.08
CA VAL A 15 -3.36 30.05 18.12
C VAL A 15 -1.99 29.43 17.82
N ASN A 16 -0.91 30.20 17.73
CA ASN A 16 0.44 29.64 17.55
C ASN A 16 0.88 28.79 18.75
N ARG A 17 0.60 29.24 19.99
CA ARG A 17 0.89 28.45 21.20
C ARG A 17 0.08 27.16 21.24
N ALA A 18 -1.20 27.20 20.86
CA ALA A 18 -2.02 25.99 20.77
C ALA A 18 -1.54 25.06 19.63
N HIS A 19 -1.14 25.62 18.50
CA HIS A 19 -0.57 24.89 17.37
C HIS A 19 0.72 24.17 17.75
N GLU A 20 1.61 24.83 18.49
CA GLU A 20 2.86 24.25 18.97
C GLU A 20 2.61 23.11 19.96
N ARG A 21 1.67 23.28 20.91
CA ARG A 21 1.27 22.18 21.81
C ARG A 21 0.72 20.97 21.04
N LEU A 22 -0.05 21.20 19.97
CA LEU A 22 -0.70 20.14 19.18
C LEU A 22 0.25 19.43 18.21
N THR A 23 1.27 20.12 17.69
CA THR A 23 2.10 19.63 16.57
C THR A 23 3.58 19.50 16.89
N GLY A 24 4.04 20.04 18.03
CA GLY A 24 5.45 20.12 18.40
C GLY A 24 6.26 21.09 17.53
N ARG A 25 5.62 21.92 16.71
CA ARG A 25 6.26 22.91 15.81
C ARG A 25 5.68 24.32 16.05
N PRO A 26 6.52 25.37 16.03
CA PRO A 26 6.03 26.73 16.22
C PRO A 26 5.05 27.14 15.10
N GLY A 27 3.93 27.74 15.48
CA GLY A 27 2.95 28.28 14.54
C GLY A 27 3.46 29.54 13.84
N GLY A 28 3.10 29.71 12.56
CA GLY A 28 3.52 30.83 11.72
C GLY A 28 2.44 31.90 11.48
N LEU A 29 1.43 32.01 12.34
CA LEU A 29 0.37 33.00 12.18
C LEU A 29 0.80 34.36 12.75
N ASP A 30 0.38 35.43 12.08
CA ASP A 30 0.57 36.81 12.52
C ASP A 30 -0.78 37.55 12.52
N GLY A 31 -0.78 38.81 12.94
CA GLY A 31 -2.01 39.62 12.92
C GLY A 31 -2.62 39.78 11.54
N SER A 32 -1.82 39.74 10.47
CA SER A 32 -2.31 39.82 9.09
C SER A 32 -3.07 38.56 8.69
N SER A 33 -2.59 37.38 9.10
CA SER A 33 -3.24 36.09 8.91
C SER A 33 -4.64 36.07 9.54
N ILE A 34 -4.75 36.55 10.77
CA ILE A 34 -6.05 36.64 11.49
C ILE A 34 -6.98 37.66 10.83
N ARG A 35 -6.48 38.81 10.37
CA ARG A 35 -7.30 39.75 9.59
C ARG A 35 -7.77 39.14 8.26
N GLY A 36 -6.93 38.32 7.63
CA GLY A 36 -7.29 37.55 6.44
C GLY A 36 -8.42 36.54 6.70
N TRP A 37 -8.45 35.94 7.89
CA TRP A 37 -9.54 35.07 8.33
C TRP A 37 -10.83 35.85 8.58
N LYS A 38 -10.76 36.96 9.34
CA LYS A 38 -11.92 37.82 9.62
C LYS A 38 -12.54 38.40 8.34
N ALA A 39 -11.70 38.77 7.37
CA ALA A 39 -12.13 39.27 6.07
C ALA A 39 -12.60 38.17 5.09
N GLY A 40 -12.66 36.89 5.51
CA GLY A 40 -13.11 35.78 4.68
C GLY A 40 -12.16 35.39 3.53
N LYS A 41 -10.93 35.93 3.48
CA LYS A 41 -9.94 35.58 2.43
C LYS A 41 -9.52 34.11 2.52
N VAL A 42 -9.55 33.54 3.72
CA VAL A 42 -9.33 32.12 3.96
C VAL A 42 -10.66 31.46 4.28
N ARG A 43 -11.23 30.75 3.29
CA ARG A 43 -12.51 30.06 3.44
C ARG A 43 -12.46 28.89 4.42
N TRP A 44 -11.31 28.22 4.51
CA TRP A 44 -11.09 27.05 5.36
C TRP A 44 -9.62 26.97 5.80
N PRO A 45 -9.26 27.18 7.08
CA PRO A 45 -7.89 27.11 7.57
C PRO A 45 -7.33 25.68 7.51
N LYS A 46 -5.99 25.57 7.49
CA LYS A 46 -5.29 24.27 7.57
C LYS A 46 -5.70 23.52 8.84
N SER A 47 -5.73 22.19 8.81
CA SER A 47 -6.25 21.34 9.90
C SER A 47 -5.68 21.68 11.28
N ALA A 48 -4.36 21.75 11.41
CA ALA A 48 -3.70 22.04 12.69
C ALA A 48 -3.86 23.50 13.16
N GLN A 49 -4.07 24.46 12.24
CA GLN A 49 -4.41 25.84 12.59
C GLN A 49 -5.89 25.96 12.99
N ARG A 50 -6.76 25.18 12.34
CA ARG A 50 -8.17 25.07 12.67
C ARG A 50 -8.38 24.44 14.04
N ALA A 51 -7.74 23.30 14.31
CA ALA A 51 -7.80 22.64 15.62
C ALA A 51 -7.26 23.54 16.73
N ALA A 52 -6.14 24.24 16.49
CA ALA A 52 -5.61 25.23 17.42
C ALA A 52 -6.56 26.42 17.63
N LEU A 53 -7.28 26.86 16.59
CA LEU A 53 -8.27 27.93 16.69
C LEU A 53 -9.53 27.48 17.44
N GLU A 54 -9.99 26.25 17.22
CA GLU A 54 -11.12 25.65 17.93
C GLU A 54 -10.77 25.44 19.43
N ASP A 55 -9.54 25.02 19.75
CA ASP A 55 -9.02 24.91 21.13
C ASP A 55 -9.01 26.27 21.83
N VAL A 56 -8.51 27.32 21.16
CA VAL A 56 -8.39 28.67 21.73
C VAL A 56 -9.75 29.36 21.87
N SER A 57 -10.67 29.14 20.94
CA SER A 57 -11.98 29.81 20.92
C SER A 57 -13.09 29.03 21.65
N GLY A 58 -12.90 27.73 21.88
CA GLY A 58 -13.94 26.84 22.40
C GLY A 58 -15.10 26.61 21.44
N LEU A 59 -15.01 27.07 20.19
CA LEU A 59 -16.06 26.99 19.18
C LEU A 59 -15.58 26.24 17.95
N PRO A 60 -16.43 25.43 17.30
CA PRO A 60 -16.08 24.81 16.04
C PRO A 60 -15.86 25.87 14.96
N ALA A 61 -14.98 25.62 14.00
CA ALA A 61 -14.64 26.59 12.96
C ALA A 61 -15.84 27.04 12.12
N THR A 62 -16.87 26.20 12.00
CA THR A 62 -18.14 26.58 11.36
C THR A 62 -18.89 27.66 12.13
N ALA A 63 -18.88 27.63 13.46
CA ALA A 63 -19.46 28.68 14.31
C ALA A 63 -18.64 29.99 14.25
N LEU A 64 -17.36 29.90 13.89
CA LEU A 64 -16.50 31.07 13.66
C LEU A 64 -16.66 31.67 12.24
N GLY A 65 -17.48 31.06 11.38
CA GLY A 65 -17.77 31.54 10.03
C GLY A 65 -16.95 30.91 8.91
N PHE A 66 -16.14 29.88 9.19
CA PHE A 66 -15.43 29.15 8.15
C PHE A 66 -16.33 28.15 7.44
N VAL A 67 -16.18 28.03 6.12
CA VAL A 67 -17.01 27.16 5.28
C VAL A 67 -16.18 25.99 4.77
N PRO A 68 -16.54 24.73 5.10
CA PRO A 68 -15.83 23.55 4.60
C PRO A 68 -15.75 23.55 3.08
N ARG A 69 -14.59 23.20 2.52
CA ARG A 69 -14.45 22.98 1.08
C ARG A 69 -15.09 21.63 0.72
N GLY A 70 -16.37 21.68 0.35
CA GLY A 70 -17.05 20.71 -0.50
C GLY A 70 -17.31 19.32 0.07
N ARG A 71 -18.47 19.15 0.68
CA ARG A 71 -19.50 18.22 0.16
C ARG A 71 -20.86 18.86 0.43
N THR A 72 -21.67 19.00 -0.61
CA THR A 72 -23.07 19.44 -0.53
C THR A 72 -23.84 18.49 0.41
N PRO A 73 -24.65 18.98 1.38
CA PRO A 73 -25.51 18.11 2.15
C PRO A 73 -26.61 17.55 1.23
N SER A 74 -26.65 16.23 1.06
CA SER A 74 -27.83 15.58 0.50
C SER A 74 -28.96 15.70 1.51
N ALA A 75 -30.15 16.10 1.05
CA ALA A 75 -31.35 16.23 1.88
C ALA A 75 -31.68 14.92 2.63
N PRO A 76 -32.32 14.99 3.81
CA PRO A 76 -32.65 13.80 4.60
C PRO A 76 -33.70 12.96 3.87
N ALA A 77 -33.48 11.65 3.82
CA ALA A 77 -34.46 10.70 3.30
C ALA A 77 -35.70 10.65 4.24
N PRO A 78 -36.93 10.57 3.69
CA PRO A 78 -38.13 10.46 4.52
C PRO A 78 -38.26 9.05 5.14
N PRO A 79 -39.08 8.91 6.20
CA PRO A 79 -39.20 7.68 6.98
C PRO A 79 -39.91 6.57 6.18
N GLN A 80 -39.49 5.35 6.47
CA GLN A 80 -40.05 4.12 5.94
C GLN A 80 -41.41 3.87 6.59
N GLU A 81 -42.50 4.00 5.81
CA GLU A 81 -43.84 3.57 6.21
C GLU A 81 -44.25 2.30 5.46
N ASP A 82 -44.83 1.41 6.27
CA ASP A 82 -45.36 0.10 6.00
C ASP A 82 -46.66 0.21 5.18
N LEU A 83 -46.76 -0.43 4.01
CA LEU A 83 -48.03 -0.58 3.28
C LEU A 83 -48.11 -1.91 2.53
N ASP A 84 -48.88 -2.82 3.12
CA ASP A 84 -49.97 -3.57 2.49
C ASP A 84 -49.73 -4.27 1.15
N MET A 85 -49.31 -5.54 1.21
CA MET A 85 -49.55 -6.49 0.12
C MET A 85 -50.99 -7.00 0.17
N LYS A 86 -51.86 -6.41 -0.67
CA LYS A 86 -53.20 -6.95 -0.96
C LYS A 86 -53.12 -8.22 -1.80
N ARG A 87 -53.71 -9.26 -1.22
CA ARG A 87 -54.10 -10.56 -1.80
C ARG A 87 -54.72 -10.43 -3.19
N ARG A 88 -54.31 -11.30 -4.12
CA ARG A 88 -55.23 -11.95 -5.05
C ARG A 88 -54.89 -13.42 -5.15
N HIS A 89 -55.83 -14.23 -4.67
CA HIS A 89 -55.91 -15.66 -4.86
C HIS A 89 -56.21 -15.97 -6.32
N LEU A 90 -55.55 -16.99 -6.87
CA LEU A 90 -56.20 -17.93 -7.77
C LEU A 90 -55.74 -19.33 -7.38
N VAL A 91 -56.67 -20.09 -6.81
CA VAL A 91 -56.55 -21.52 -6.50
C VAL A 91 -57.04 -22.30 -7.72
N GLY A 92 -56.35 -23.37 -8.08
CA GLY A 92 -56.92 -24.41 -8.94
C GLY A 92 -55.92 -25.44 -9.46
N GLY A 93 -55.97 -26.65 -8.91
CA GLY A 93 -55.79 -27.87 -9.71
C GLY A 93 -54.52 -28.70 -9.51
N ILE A 94 -54.59 -29.64 -8.55
CA ILE A 94 -54.28 -31.10 -8.60
C ILE A 94 -53.10 -31.61 -9.46
N ALA A 95 -52.33 -32.48 -8.81
CA ALA A 95 -51.21 -33.30 -9.27
C ALA A 95 -51.31 -33.97 -10.65
N ALA A 96 -50.19 -33.96 -11.37
CA ALA A 96 -49.78 -35.03 -12.27
C ALA A 96 -48.24 -35.13 -12.28
N ALA A 97 -47.71 -36.21 -11.71
CA ALA A 97 -46.33 -36.63 -11.94
C ALA A 97 -46.23 -37.12 -13.38
N ALA A 98 -45.51 -36.40 -14.23
CA ALA A 98 -45.13 -36.82 -15.56
C ALA A 98 -43.61 -36.81 -15.66
N ALA A 99 -43.04 -38.01 -15.82
CA ALA A 99 -41.65 -38.21 -16.19
C ALA A 99 -41.40 -37.56 -17.55
N ALA A 100 -40.62 -36.48 -17.57
CA ALA A 100 -40.11 -35.88 -18.79
C ALA A 100 -38.69 -36.40 -19.03
N ALA A 101 -38.54 -37.08 -20.16
CA ALA A 101 -37.32 -37.69 -20.65
C ALA A 101 -36.13 -36.73 -20.65
N ALA A 102 -34.95 -37.29 -20.43
CA ALA A 102 -33.66 -36.64 -20.64
C ALA A 102 -33.49 -36.26 -22.12
N ALA A 103 -33.96 -35.07 -22.48
CA ALA A 103 -33.36 -34.34 -23.58
C ALA A 103 -32.00 -33.81 -23.08
N PRO A 104 -30.92 -33.85 -23.88
CA PRO A 104 -29.73 -33.08 -23.56
C PRO A 104 -30.14 -31.62 -23.58
N GLY A 105 -30.45 -31.07 -22.41
CA GLY A 105 -30.70 -29.66 -22.24
C GLY A 105 -29.47 -28.96 -22.79
N THR A 106 -29.65 -28.22 -23.89
CA THR A 106 -28.71 -27.18 -24.29
C THR A 106 -28.58 -26.29 -23.06
N VAL A 107 -27.52 -26.48 -22.28
CA VAL A 107 -27.23 -25.64 -21.12
C VAL A 107 -27.08 -24.24 -21.70
N GLY A 108 -28.12 -23.42 -21.54
CA GLY A 108 -28.09 -22.04 -22.02
C GLY A 108 -26.83 -21.37 -21.47
N PRO A 109 -26.22 -20.44 -22.23
CA PRO A 109 -24.95 -19.85 -21.83
C PRO A 109 -25.03 -19.33 -20.40
N ARG A 110 -24.15 -19.85 -19.52
CA ARG A 110 -24.10 -19.51 -18.10
C ARG A 110 -24.11 -17.99 -17.96
N ARG A 111 -25.08 -17.43 -17.23
CA ARG A 111 -25.12 -15.99 -16.98
C ARG A 111 -24.10 -15.65 -15.89
N ILE A 112 -23.10 -14.85 -16.24
CA ILE A 112 -22.04 -14.44 -15.31
C ILE A 112 -22.42 -13.09 -14.68
N GLY A 113 -22.34 -13.03 -13.35
CA GLY A 113 -22.81 -11.89 -12.57
C GLY A 113 -21.74 -11.25 -11.69
N MET A 114 -22.12 -10.16 -11.01
CA MET A 114 -21.25 -9.52 -10.02
C MET A 114 -20.95 -10.42 -8.81
N SER A 115 -21.77 -11.44 -8.53
CA SER A 115 -21.49 -12.43 -7.50
C SER A 115 -20.26 -13.28 -7.82
N ASP A 116 -20.02 -13.61 -9.10
CA ASP A 116 -18.80 -14.31 -9.54
C ASP A 116 -17.57 -13.41 -9.36
N VAL A 117 -17.68 -12.12 -9.71
CA VAL A 117 -16.62 -11.13 -9.46
C VAL A 117 -16.30 -11.03 -7.97
N GLN A 118 -17.32 -10.93 -7.12
CA GLN A 118 -17.13 -10.84 -5.67
C GLN A 118 -16.48 -12.10 -5.08
N ARG A 119 -16.78 -13.29 -5.63
CA ARG A 119 -16.09 -14.54 -5.25
C ARG A 119 -14.59 -14.46 -5.57
N LEU A 120 -14.24 -13.97 -6.76
CA LEU A 120 -12.83 -13.76 -7.13
C LEU A 120 -12.16 -12.72 -6.23
N GLN A 121 -12.82 -11.61 -5.93
CA GLN A 121 -12.28 -10.57 -5.05
C GLN A 121 -12.00 -11.08 -3.62
N ARG A 122 -12.83 -11.99 -3.09
CA ARG A 122 -12.55 -12.64 -1.80
C ARG A 122 -11.30 -13.51 -1.84
N ARG A 123 -11.14 -14.32 -2.90
CA ARG A 123 -9.94 -15.14 -3.10
C ARG A 123 -8.69 -14.30 -3.33
N PHE A 124 -8.84 -13.12 -3.91
CA PHE A 124 -7.75 -12.15 -4.01
C PHE A 124 -7.27 -11.66 -2.63
N ALA A 125 -8.17 -11.51 -1.65
CA ALA A 125 -7.78 -11.18 -0.28
C ALA A 125 -6.94 -12.29 0.38
N GLU A 126 -7.27 -13.56 0.10
CA GLU A 126 -6.50 -14.73 0.57
C GLU A 126 -5.08 -14.73 -0.01
N ILE A 127 -4.93 -14.40 -1.30
CA ILE A 127 -3.60 -14.26 -1.93
C ILE A 127 -2.76 -13.16 -1.27
N ILE A 128 -3.36 -11.99 -1.01
CA ILE A 128 -2.65 -10.88 -0.35
C ILE A 128 -2.23 -11.25 1.08
N ALA A 129 -3.11 -11.90 1.84
CA ALA A 129 -2.78 -12.39 3.17
C ALA A 129 -1.65 -13.43 3.15
N SER A 130 -1.67 -14.35 2.17
CA SER A 130 -0.63 -15.35 1.97
C SER A 130 0.72 -14.69 1.61
N ASP A 131 0.72 -13.69 0.72
CA ASP A 131 1.93 -12.94 0.35
C ASP A 131 2.55 -12.18 1.54
N HIS A 132 1.74 -11.55 2.39
CA HIS A 132 2.24 -10.88 3.60
C HIS A 132 2.93 -11.82 4.58
N ARG A 133 2.49 -13.08 4.61
CA ARG A 133 3.04 -14.10 5.51
C ARG A 133 4.29 -14.76 4.93
N TYR A 134 4.23 -15.20 3.68
CA TYR A 134 5.23 -16.09 3.11
C TYR A 134 6.11 -15.42 2.06
N GLY A 135 5.55 -14.62 1.15
CA GLY A 135 6.29 -13.85 0.15
C GLY A 135 7.18 -14.65 -0.80
N GLY A 136 7.21 -14.29 -2.09
CA GLY A 136 8.25 -14.81 -3.00
C GLY A 136 8.16 -16.30 -3.38
N GLN A 137 7.28 -17.08 -2.74
CA GLN A 137 7.13 -18.52 -2.97
C GLN A 137 6.46 -18.81 -4.32
N LEU A 138 6.93 -19.87 -4.99
CA LEU A 138 6.40 -20.30 -6.29
C LEU A 138 4.92 -20.73 -6.21
N GLY A 139 4.50 -21.33 -5.09
CA GLY A 139 3.10 -21.73 -4.90
C GLY A 139 2.13 -20.55 -4.92
N ILE A 140 2.49 -19.41 -4.33
CA ILE A 140 1.67 -18.18 -4.36
C ILE A 140 1.57 -17.63 -5.77
N GLU A 141 2.69 -17.65 -6.51
CA GLU A 141 2.72 -17.23 -7.91
C GLU A 141 1.79 -18.08 -8.77
N GLN A 142 1.91 -19.41 -8.69
CA GLN A 142 1.09 -20.35 -9.45
C GLN A 142 -0.39 -20.26 -9.08
N GLN A 143 -0.71 -20.14 -7.78
CA GLN A 143 -2.07 -19.98 -7.31
C GLN A 143 -2.70 -18.68 -7.84
N ALA A 144 -1.96 -17.57 -7.83
CA ALA A 144 -2.41 -16.31 -8.39
C ALA A 144 -2.59 -16.41 -9.91
N ALA A 145 -1.65 -17.03 -10.64
CA ALA A 145 -1.78 -17.25 -12.09
C ALA A 145 -3.03 -18.09 -12.44
N ALA A 146 -3.26 -19.19 -11.74
CA ALA A 146 -4.44 -20.04 -11.94
C ALA A 146 -5.76 -19.31 -11.67
N LEU A 147 -5.79 -18.42 -10.67
CA LEU A 147 -6.93 -17.55 -10.38
C LEU A 147 -7.21 -16.52 -11.48
N ALA A 148 -6.15 -16.03 -12.15
CA ALA A 148 -6.32 -15.18 -13.32
C ALA A 148 -6.94 -15.98 -14.48
N ASP A 149 -6.51 -17.22 -14.69
CA ASP A 149 -7.06 -18.10 -15.73
C ASP A 149 -8.51 -18.46 -15.45
N GLU A 150 -8.89 -18.68 -14.19
CA GLU A 150 -10.30 -18.86 -13.80
C GLU A 150 -11.14 -17.63 -14.12
N ALA A 151 -10.64 -16.42 -13.84
CA ALA A 151 -11.34 -15.18 -14.18
C ALA A 151 -11.51 -15.01 -15.70
N LEU A 152 -10.51 -15.40 -16.49
CA LEU A 152 -10.56 -15.38 -17.96
C LEU A 152 -11.48 -16.45 -18.54
N ASN A 153 -11.54 -17.63 -17.92
CA ASN A 153 -12.50 -18.66 -18.28
C ASN A 153 -13.94 -18.21 -18.00
N LEU A 154 -14.19 -17.52 -16.88
CA LEU A 154 -15.50 -16.91 -16.62
C LEU A 154 -15.83 -15.82 -17.64
N GLN A 155 -14.83 -15.07 -18.11
CA GLN A 155 -15.00 -14.06 -19.15
C GLN A 155 -15.41 -14.68 -20.51
N SER A 156 -14.92 -15.88 -20.84
CA SER A 156 -15.22 -16.57 -22.12
C SER A 156 -16.46 -17.47 -22.08
N ALA A 157 -16.82 -18.02 -20.91
CA ALA A 157 -17.81 -19.10 -20.78
C ALA A 157 -19.29 -18.68 -20.88
N GLY A 158 -19.63 -17.39 -20.95
CA GLY A 158 -21.03 -17.00 -20.80
C GLY A 158 -21.42 -15.58 -21.20
N SER A 159 -22.72 -15.30 -21.03
CA SER A 159 -23.29 -13.96 -21.23
C SER A 159 -23.05 -13.10 -20.00
N ALA A 160 -22.48 -11.92 -20.20
CA ALA A 160 -22.12 -10.97 -19.16
C ALA A 160 -22.33 -9.54 -19.68
N THR A 161 -22.77 -8.64 -18.80
CA THR A 161 -22.81 -7.20 -19.13
C THR A 161 -21.40 -6.64 -19.28
N GLN A 162 -21.23 -5.53 -20.00
CA GLN A 162 -19.91 -4.90 -20.15
C GLN A 162 -19.28 -4.55 -18.79
N ARG A 163 -20.08 -4.12 -17.82
CA ARG A 163 -19.62 -3.87 -16.45
C ARG A 163 -19.00 -5.13 -15.82
N VAL A 164 -19.68 -6.28 -15.91
CA VAL A 164 -19.16 -7.55 -15.37
C VAL A 164 -17.88 -7.95 -16.11
N ARG A 165 -17.85 -7.81 -17.44
CA ARG A 165 -16.66 -8.09 -18.26
C ARG A 165 -15.44 -7.28 -17.85
N ASN A 166 -15.60 -5.97 -17.68
CA ASN A 166 -14.51 -5.10 -17.23
C ASN A 166 -14.01 -5.50 -15.83
N ASN A 167 -14.92 -5.88 -14.93
CA ASN A 167 -14.55 -6.33 -13.59
C ASN A 167 -13.82 -7.68 -13.60
N LEU A 168 -14.17 -8.60 -14.50
CA LEU A 168 -13.45 -9.88 -14.67
C LEU A 168 -12.03 -9.65 -15.18
N TYR A 169 -11.84 -8.75 -16.16
CA TYR A 169 -10.50 -8.33 -16.59
C TYR A 169 -9.71 -7.66 -15.46
N ALA A 170 -10.34 -6.81 -14.64
CA ALA A 170 -9.70 -6.20 -13.48
C ALA A 170 -9.27 -7.24 -12.43
N CYS A 171 -10.09 -8.28 -12.19
CA CYS A 171 -9.74 -9.39 -11.31
C CYS A 171 -8.54 -10.17 -11.88
N ALA A 172 -8.59 -10.54 -13.16
CA ALA A 172 -7.49 -11.25 -13.84
C ALA A 172 -6.18 -10.43 -13.78
N ALA A 173 -6.24 -9.13 -14.06
CA ALA A 173 -5.10 -8.22 -13.93
C ALA A 173 -4.57 -8.16 -12.49
N SER A 174 -5.46 -8.13 -11.49
CA SER A 174 -5.10 -8.14 -10.07
C SER A 174 -4.37 -9.41 -9.66
N PHE A 175 -4.82 -10.56 -10.15
CA PHE A 175 -4.18 -11.85 -9.92
C PHE A 175 -2.83 -11.96 -10.62
N ARG A 176 -2.73 -11.59 -11.91
CA ARG A 176 -1.45 -11.54 -12.62
C ARG A 176 -0.46 -10.56 -11.98
N SER A 177 -0.95 -9.42 -11.48
CA SER A 177 -0.12 -8.49 -10.71
C SER A 177 0.37 -9.07 -9.37
N SER A 178 -0.38 -9.97 -8.72
CA SER A 178 0.10 -10.69 -7.54
C SER A 178 1.10 -11.78 -7.89
N ALA A 179 0.88 -12.52 -8.99
CA ALA A 179 1.86 -13.48 -9.51
C ALA A 179 3.19 -12.79 -9.87
N MET A 180 3.11 -11.62 -10.53
CA MET A 180 4.25 -10.74 -10.77
C MET A 180 5.00 -10.38 -9.48
N TRP A 181 4.30 -9.96 -8.43
CA TRP A 181 4.92 -9.60 -7.15
C TRP A 181 5.61 -10.79 -6.47
N ALA A 182 4.94 -11.95 -6.42
CA ALA A 182 5.53 -13.19 -5.91
C ALA A 182 6.79 -13.59 -6.71
N ALA A 183 6.79 -13.43 -8.03
CA ALA A 183 7.97 -13.67 -8.86
C ALA A 183 9.10 -12.65 -8.58
N ILE A 184 8.78 -11.36 -8.39
CA ILE A 184 9.77 -10.31 -8.03
C ILE A 184 10.48 -10.66 -6.72
N ASP A 185 9.73 -11.04 -5.69
CA ASP A 185 10.29 -11.36 -4.38
C ASP A 185 10.99 -12.71 -4.32
N GLY A 186 10.54 -13.64 -5.16
CA GLY A 186 11.23 -14.88 -5.45
C GLY A 186 12.46 -14.71 -6.35
N ARG A 187 12.75 -13.48 -6.82
CA ARG A 187 13.82 -13.13 -7.77
C ARG A 187 13.74 -13.86 -9.12
N ARG A 188 12.55 -14.35 -9.49
CA ARG A 188 12.22 -14.95 -10.79
C ARG A 188 11.85 -13.86 -11.79
N TYR A 189 12.82 -13.03 -12.16
CA TYR A 189 12.57 -11.81 -12.92
C TYR A 189 12.12 -12.05 -14.37
N ALA A 190 12.38 -13.22 -14.96
CA ALA A 190 11.85 -13.58 -16.27
C ALA A 190 10.34 -13.79 -16.19
N ASP A 191 9.88 -14.59 -15.23
CA ASP A 191 8.47 -14.86 -14.98
C ASP A 191 7.72 -13.59 -14.57
N ALA A 192 8.33 -12.75 -13.73
CA ALA A 192 7.77 -11.45 -13.35
C ALA A 192 7.51 -10.55 -14.58
N LYS A 193 8.38 -10.55 -15.60
CA LYS A 193 8.15 -9.80 -16.85
C LYS A 193 7.04 -10.40 -17.71
N ALA A 194 6.88 -11.73 -17.71
CA ALA A 194 5.78 -12.40 -18.40
C ALA A 194 4.44 -12.00 -17.76
N HIS A 195 4.32 -12.17 -16.43
CA HIS A 195 3.14 -11.74 -15.67
C HIS A 195 2.84 -10.26 -15.82
N MET A 196 3.87 -9.40 -15.86
CA MET A 196 3.71 -7.97 -16.12
C MET A 196 3.02 -7.68 -17.45
N ARG A 197 3.46 -8.32 -18.55
CA ARG A 197 2.89 -8.10 -19.89
C ARG A 197 1.42 -8.51 -19.94
N GLU A 198 1.11 -9.67 -19.37
CA GLU A 198 -0.27 -10.16 -19.26
C GLU A 198 -1.13 -9.22 -18.42
N ALA A 199 -0.66 -8.83 -17.23
CA ALA A 199 -1.39 -7.93 -16.35
C ALA A 199 -1.67 -6.57 -17.01
N GLN A 200 -0.71 -6.04 -17.78
CA GLN A 200 -0.87 -4.77 -18.51
C GLN A 200 -1.95 -4.85 -19.58
N ALA A 201 -1.96 -5.91 -20.39
CA ALA A 201 -2.99 -6.12 -21.40
C ALA A 201 -4.39 -6.22 -20.76
N LEU A 202 -4.49 -6.96 -19.66
CA LEU A 202 -5.74 -7.13 -18.90
C LEU A 202 -6.22 -5.82 -18.25
N ALA A 203 -5.30 -5.03 -17.71
CA ALA A 203 -5.63 -3.73 -17.11
C ALA A 203 -6.11 -2.71 -18.16
N GLU A 204 -5.59 -2.77 -19.39
CA GLU A 204 -6.08 -1.92 -20.47
C GLU A 204 -7.51 -2.30 -20.87
N MET A 205 -7.81 -3.60 -20.96
CA MET A 205 -9.18 -4.08 -21.25
C MET A 205 -10.17 -3.78 -20.12
N SER A 206 -9.73 -3.68 -18.87
CA SER A 206 -10.61 -3.37 -17.74
C SER A 206 -10.93 -1.87 -17.60
N GLY A 207 -10.03 -0.99 -18.06
CA GLY A 207 -10.10 0.46 -17.86
C GLY A 207 -9.83 0.90 -16.41
N ASP A 208 -9.37 -0.01 -15.55
CA ASP A 208 -9.15 0.25 -14.13
C ASP A 208 -7.78 0.92 -13.88
N GLN A 209 -7.84 2.18 -13.42
CA GLN A 209 -6.65 3.00 -13.15
C GLN A 209 -5.87 2.53 -11.93
N GLU A 210 -6.54 1.94 -10.94
CA GLU A 210 -5.92 1.53 -9.68
C GLU A 210 -5.08 0.27 -9.89
N ILE A 211 -5.58 -0.69 -10.68
CA ILE A 211 -4.78 -1.86 -11.05
C ILE A 211 -3.63 -1.50 -12.00
N LYS A 212 -3.86 -0.58 -12.95
CA LYS A 212 -2.80 -0.06 -13.83
C LYS A 212 -1.68 0.58 -13.00
N PHE A 213 -2.03 1.39 -12.00
CA PHE A 213 -1.06 1.96 -11.06
C PHE A 213 -0.25 0.88 -10.35
N ARG A 214 -0.93 -0.14 -9.79
CA ARG A 214 -0.27 -1.22 -9.05
C ARG A 214 0.75 -1.97 -9.93
N ILE A 215 0.37 -2.33 -11.14
CA ILE A 215 1.24 -3.07 -12.08
C ILE A 215 2.49 -2.25 -12.41
N TRP A 216 2.33 -0.98 -12.76
CA TRP A 216 3.47 -0.11 -13.09
C TRP A 216 4.34 0.21 -11.87
N SER A 217 3.76 0.34 -10.68
CA SER A 217 4.48 0.46 -9.41
C SER A 217 5.33 -0.79 -9.08
N HIS A 218 4.79 -1.98 -9.32
CA HIS A 218 5.54 -3.23 -9.21
C HIS A 218 6.63 -3.33 -10.28
N ALA A 219 6.36 -2.92 -11.52
CA ALA A 219 7.37 -2.88 -12.59
C ALA A 219 8.56 -1.99 -12.22
N GLY A 220 8.31 -0.79 -11.69
CA GLY A 220 9.36 0.10 -11.18
C GLY A 220 10.19 -0.56 -10.08
N THR A 221 9.55 -1.28 -9.16
CA THR A 221 10.25 -2.04 -8.11
C THR A 221 11.09 -3.19 -8.68
N MET A 222 10.57 -3.93 -9.67
CA MET A 222 11.28 -5.00 -10.35
C MET A 222 12.55 -4.47 -11.02
N PHE A 223 12.45 -3.43 -11.85
CA PHE A 223 13.61 -2.88 -12.55
C PHE A 223 14.65 -2.30 -11.59
N ARG A 224 14.21 -1.69 -10.48
CA ARG A 224 15.11 -1.28 -9.41
C ARG A 224 15.86 -2.46 -8.79
N HIS A 225 15.20 -3.60 -8.55
CA HIS A 225 15.84 -4.81 -8.01
C HIS A 225 16.80 -5.49 -9.00
N ILE A 226 16.58 -5.31 -10.30
CA ILE A 226 17.48 -5.81 -11.35
C ILE A 226 18.68 -4.88 -11.57
N GLY A 227 18.68 -3.66 -11.01
CA GLY A 227 19.75 -2.66 -11.22
C GLY A 227 19.59 -1.88 -12.53
N ARG A 228 18.35 -1.67 -12.97
CA ARG A 228 17.98 -0.93 -14.19
C ARG A 228 17.23 0.36 -13.84
N PRO A 229 17.92 1.41 -13.36
CA PRO A 229 17.28 2.61 -12.80
C PRO A 229 16.50 3.42 -13.84
N ALA A 230 16.95 3.50 -15.10
CA ALA A 230 16.26 4.23 -16.16
C ALA A 230 14.88 3.63 -16.45
N GLU A 231 14.80 2.29 -16.56
CA GLU A 231 13.56 1.55 -16.76
C GLU A 231 12.68 1.59 -15.51
N ALA A 232 13.28 1.62 -14.32
CA ALA A 232 12.54 1.81 -13.08
C ALA A 232 11.86 3.19 -13.03
N PHE A 233 12.57 4.27 -13.42
CA PHE A 233 11.98 5.60 -13.55
C PHE A 233 10.87 5.61 -14.60
N ALA A 234 11.12 5.10 -15.81
CA ALA A 234 10.12 5.07 -16.88
C ALA A 234 8.84 4.34 -16.43
N ALA A 235 8.96 3.16 -15.80
CA ALA A 235 7.82 2.43 -15.28
C ALA A 235 7.08 3.19 -14.17
N ASN A 236 7.81 3.80 -13.23
CA ASN A 236 7.21 4.55 -12.14
C ASN A 236 6.56 5.87 -12.61
N ASP A 237 7.07 6.50 -13.67
CA ASP A 237 6.48 7.68 -14.27
C ASP A 237 5.14 7.36 -14.93
N VAL A 238 5.00 6.17 -15.54
CA VAL A 238 3.68 5.71 -16.01
C VAL A 238 2.71 5.66 -14.83
N ALA A 239 3.07 5.02 -13.72
CA ALA A 239 2.21 4.95 -12.53
C ALA A 239 1.87 6.35 -11.97
N ARG A 240 2.88 7.21 -11.84
CA ARG A 240 2.72 8.57 -11.27
C ARG A 240 1.88 9.50 -12.15
N ASN A 241 1.85 9.30 -13.46
CA ASN A 241 1.11 10.15 -14.39
C ASN A 241 -0.36 9.74 -14.59
N LEU A 242 -0.79 8.61 -14.03
CA LEU A 242 -2.20 8.18 -14.06
C LEU A 242 -3.11 9.18 -13.35
N HIS A 243 -4.36 9.29 -13.80
CA HIS A 243 -5.31 10.24 -13.22
C HIS A 243 -5.57 10.01 -11.72
N ILE A 244 -5.50 8.75 -11.28
CA ILE A 244 -5.75 8.37 -9.88
C ILE A 244 -4.78 9.05 -8.91
N THR A 245 -3.51 9.26 -9.30
CA THR A 245 -2.51 9.91 -8.43
C THR A 245 -2.76 11.40 -8.25
N ARG A 246 -3.52 12.03 -9.15
CA ARG A 246 -3.98 13.43 -9.00
C ARG A 246 -5.23 13.53 -8.13
N ARG A 247 -6.04 12.47 -8.06
CA ARG A 247 -7.30 12.44 -7.32
C ARG A 247 -7.17 11.95 -5.88
N ASP A 248 -6.26 11.02 -5.62
CA ASP A 248 -6.09 10.41 -4.30
C ASP A 248 -4.64 10.58 -3.80
N PRO A 249 -4.43 11.34 -2.71
CA PRO A 249 -3.12 11.54 -2.11
C PRO A 249 -2.41 10.25 -1.67
N MET A 250 -3.14 9.16 -1.36
CA MET A 250 -2.52 7.88 -1.00
C MET A 250 -1.76 7.26 -2.18
N PHE A 251 -2.35 7.31 -3.38
CA PHE A 251 -1.69 6.86 -4.61
C PHE A 251 -0.54 7.79 -5.00
N ALA A 252 -0.70 9.11 -4.83
CA ALA A 252 0.37 10.07 -5.02
C ALA A 252 1.58 9.76 -4.13
N SER A 253 1.32 9.52 -2.84
CA SER A 253 2.32 9.18 -1.84
C SER A 253 3.08 7.92 -2.22
N LEU A 254 2.39 6.81 -2.52
CA LEU A 254 3.03 5.56 -2.92
C LEU A 254 3.89 5.72 -4.18
N GLY A 255 3.41 6.47 -5.18
CA GLY A 255 4.19 6.74 -6.40
C GLY A 255 5.47 7.53 -6.13
N LEU A 256 5.40 8.53 -5.23
CA LEU A 256 6.55 9.34 -4.81
C LEU A 256 7.53 8.55 -3.95
N ALA A 257 7.05 7.73 -3.02
CA ALA A 257 7.88 6.88 -2.17
C ALA A 257 8.67 5.85 -3.00
N ARG A 258 8.01 5.24 -3.99
CA ARG A 258 8.68 4.36 -4.96
C ARG A 258 9.72 5.12 -5.78
N GLN A 259 9.43 6.36 -6.18
CA GLN A 259 10.40 7.21 -6.87
C GLN A 259 11.62 7.51 -5.99
N GLY A 260 11.42 7.81 -4.71
CA GLY A 260 12.50 8.01 -3.73
C GLY A 260 13.41 6.81 -3.61
N ALA A 261 12.84 5.59 -3.59
CA ALA A 261 13.62 4.36 -3.60
C ALA A 261 14.41 4.16 -4.90
N ILE A 262 13.90 4.61 -6.05
CA ILE A 262 14.62 4.56 -7.33
C ILE A 262 15.77 5.58 -7.34
N TYR A 263 15.55 6.81 -6.87
CA TYR A 263 16.62 7.80 -6.71
C TYR A 263 17.75 7.28 -5.81
N GLY A 264 17.41 6.61 -4.69
CA GLY A 264 18.41 5.98 -3.83
C GLY A 264 19.25 4.94 -4.57
N ALA A 265 18.63 4.07 -5.37
CA ALA A 265 19.34 3.09 -6.18
C ALA A 265 20.16 3.71 -7.32
N ALA A 266 19.80 4.90 -7.78
CA ALA A 266 20.55 5.70 -8.75
C ALA A 266 21.59 6.62 -8.09
N HIS A 267 21.80 6.51 -6.77
CA HIS A 267 22.69 7.35 -5.97
C HIS A 267 22.39 8.87 -6.02
N ASP A 268 21.15 9.26 -6.31
CA ASP A 268 20.70 10.66 -6.26
C ASP A 268 20.12 10.99 -4.89
N ARG A 269 20.98 11.50 -4.00
CA ARG A 269 20.61 11.88 -2.63
C ARG A 269 19.56 13.00 -2.59
N THR A 270 19.66 13.99 -3.47
CA THR A 270 18.76 15.15 -3.48
C THR A 270 17.38 14.77 -4.00
N GLY A 271 17.33 14.00 -5.09
CA GLY A 271 16.10 13.44 -5.62
C GLY A 271 15.39 12.55 -4.61
N ALA A 272 16.11 11.66 -3.92
CA ALA A 272 15.55 10.79 -2.90
C ALA A 272 14.92 11.59 -1.74
N ARG A 273 15.67 12.54 -1.15
CA ARG A 273 15.18 13.37 -0.04
C ARG A 273 13.92 14.14 -0.42
N ARG A 274 13.92 14.77 -1.60
CA ARG A 274 12.75 15.53 -2.09
C ARG A 274 11.54 14.62 -2.29
N ALA A 275 11.74 13.46 -2.91
CA ALA A 275 10.66 12.52 -3.19
C ALA A 275 10.02 11.97 -1.91
N PHE A 276 10.82 11.63 -0.88
CA PHE A 276 10.27 11.16 0.40
C PHE A 276 9.54 12.27 1.16
N GLY A 277 10.06 13.50 1.17
CA GLY A 277 9.32 14.63 1.77
C GLY A 277 7.95 14.85 1.11
N GLN A 278 7.90 14.81 -0.22
CA GLN A 278 6.63 14.92 -0.95
C GLN A 278 5.70 13.71 -0.72
N ALA A 279 6.26 12.52 -0.53
CA ALA A 279 5.48 11.32 -0.24
C ALA A 279 4.84 11.37 1.15
N GLU A 280 5.56 11.87 2.16
CA GLU A 280 5.05 12.14 3.50
C GLU A 280 3.90 13.17 3.45
N ASP A 281 4.14 14.33 2.82
CA ASP A 281 3.12 15.39 2.66
C ASP A 281 1.85 14.89 1.94
N ALA A 282 1.98 13.92 1.03
CA ALA A 282 0.86 13.31 0.34
C ALA A 282 0.13 12.28 1.23
N LEU A 283 0.86 11.51 2.03
CA LEU A 283 0.28 10.54 2.96
C LEU A 283 -0.51 11.24 4.06
N GLU A 284 0.03 12.32 4.63
CA GLU A 284 -0.64 13.13 5.66
C GLU A 284 -1.95 13.77 5.16
N ARG A 285 -2.03 14.07 3.86
CA ARG A 285 -3.24 14.61 3.23
C ARG A 285 -4.27 13.55 2.86
N ALA A 286 -3.92 12.28 2.88
CA ALA A 286 -4.81 11.20 2.50
C ALA A 286 -5.95 11.06 3.52
N ASP A 287 -7.20 11.11 3.08
CA ASP A 287 -8.34 10.81 3.94
C ASP A 287 -8.29 9.35 4.39
N PRO A 288 -8.22 9.04 5.70
CA PRO A 288 -8.19 7.66 6.20
C PRO A 288 -9.45 6.86 5.90
N HIS A 289 -10.59 7.53 5.66
CA HIS A 289 -11.88 6.90 5.43
C HIS A 289 -12.28 6.81 3.95
N ALA A 290 -11.44 7.32 3.04
CA ALA A 290 -11.69 7.19 1.61
C ALA A 290 -11.67 5.71 1.20
N TYR A 291 -12.66 5.33 0.39
CA TYR A 291 -12.71 4.00 -0.22
C TYR A 291 -11.51 3.80 -1.15
N ARG A 292 -10.76 2.72 -0.94
CA ARG A 292 -9.60 2.33 -1.74
C ARG A 292 -9.57 0.81 -1.90
N PRO A 293 -8.88 0.29 -2.93
CA PRO A 293 -8.68 -1.14 -3.09
C PRO A 293 -8.04 -1.77 -1.87
N MET A 294 -8.52 -2.97 -1.51
CA MET A 294 -8.00 -3.73 -0.38
C MET A 294 -6.48 -3.94 -0.46
N TRP A 295 -5.93 -4.20 -1.65
CA TRP A 295 -4.48 -4.37 -1.82
C TRP A 295 -3.68 -3.15 -1.37
N LEU A 296 -4.21 -1.93 -1.56
CA LEU A 296 -3.52 -0.70 -1.18
C LEU A 296 -3.56 -0.51 0.33
N LEU A 297 -4.73 -0.73 0.94
CA LEU A 297 -4.92 -0.62 2.40
C LEU A 297 -4.17 -1.71 3.18
N ALA A 298 -4.11 -2.92 2.61
CA ALA A 298 -3.42 -4.05 3.23
C ALA A 298 -1.90 -3.89 3.21
N PHE A 299 -1.34 -3.07 2.31
CA PHE A 299 0.09 -2.96 2.08
C PHE A 299 0.69 -1.60 2.46
N TYR A 300 0.09 -0.50 2.02
CA TYR A 300 0.73 0.82 2.06
C TYR A 300 0.23 1.67 3.24
N ASP A 301 1.19 2.09 4.05
CA ASP A 301 1.03 2.99 5.19
C ASP A 301 2.39 3.62 5.53
N GLN A 302 2.48 4.27 6.70
CA GLN A 302 3.72 4.87 7.21
C GLN A 302 4.86 3.85 7.35
N ALA A 303 4.57 2.57 7.65
CA ALA A 303 5.60 1.55 7.78
C ALA A 303 6.25 1.26 6.43
N GLU A 304 5.47 1.12 5.35
CA GLU A 304 6.03 0.90 4.02
C GLU A 304 6.76 2.14 3.48
N LEU A 305 6.28 3.35 3.81
CA LEU A 305 7.02 4.58 3.50
C LEU A 305 8.44 4.54 4.11
N HIS A 306 8.55 4.19 5.39
CA HIS A 306 9.84 4.00 6.06
C HIS A 306 10.65 2.84 5.49
N SER A 307 10.02 1.72 5.11
CA SER A 307 10.70 0.59 4.44
C SER A 307 11.36 1.01 3.12
N LEU A 308 10.69 1.88 2.34
CA LEU A 308 11.24 2.43 1.10
C LEU A 308 12.37 3.42 1.35
N ALA A 309 12.23 4.31 2.35
CA ALA A 309 13.27 5.23 2.77
C ALA A 309 14.51 4.50 3.30
N LEU A 310 14.33 3.45 4.09
CA LEU A 310 15.39 2.53 4.52
C LEU A 310 16.15 1.96 3.32
N SER A 311 15.43 1.41 2.34
CA SER A 311 16.06 0.84 1.13
C SER A 311 16.86 1.88 0.33
N ALA A 312 16.37 3.12 0.26
CA ALA A 312 17.04 4.20 -0.44
C ALA A 312 18.33 4.64 0.28
N ASN A 313 18.25 4.87 1.59
CA ASN A 313 19.38 5.33 2.38
C ASN A 313 20.50 4.29 2.49
N LEU A 314 20.15 2.99 2.56
CA LEU A 314 21.13 1.90 2.42
C LEU A 314 21.89 2.00 1.09
N SER A 315 21.19 2.26 -0.01
CA SER A 315 21.83 2.39 -1.34
C SER A 315 22.69 3.65 -1.45
N LEU A 316 22.31 4.72 -0.73
CA LEU A 316 23.05 5.98 -0.68
C LEU A 316 24.27 5.95 0.27
N GLY A 317 24.45 4.87 1.03
CA GLY A 317 25.47 4.77 2.07
C GLY A 317 25.20 5.63 3.30
N ASP A 318 23.98 6.14 3.47
CA ASP A 318 23.55 6.89 4.65
C ASP A 318 22.99 5.92 5.69
N TYR A 319 23.90 5.13 6.28
CA TYR A 319 23.56 4.04 7.17
C TYR A 319 22.87 4.48 8.48
N PRO A 320 23.24 5.60 9.12
CA PRO A 320 22.52 6.10 10.29
C PRO A 320 21.06 6.44 9.98
N THR A 321 20.79 7.11 8.86
CA THR A 321 19.42 7.43 8.43
C THR A 321 18.65 6.18 8.01
N ALA A 322 19.33 5.20 7.41
CA ALA A 322 18.77 3.90 7.12
C ALA A 322 18.30 3.19 8.40
N GLU A 323 19.16 3.09 9.42
CA GLU A 323 18.83 2.49 10.71
C GLU A 323 17.64 3.19 11.39
N PHE A 324 17.61 4.53 11.39
CA PHE A 324 16.45 5.29 11.87
C PHE A 324 15.15 4.84 11.21
N HIS A 325 15.13 4.75 9.88
CA HIS A 325 13.94 4.31 9.14
C HIS A 325 13.60 2.84 9.38
N ALA A 326 14.59 1.97 9.58
CA ALA A 326 14.34 0.58 9.96
C ALA A 326 13.61 0.48 11.30
N HIS A 327 14.08 1.18 12.33
CA HIS A 327 13.41 1.19 13.64
C HIS A 327 11.98 1.74 13.56
N ARG A 328 11.78 2.85 12.85
CA ARG A 328 10.43 3.40 12.64
C ARG A 328 9.52 2.44 11.89
N CYS A 329 10.01 1.78 10.84
CA CYS A 329 9.28 0.76 10.11
C CYS A 329 8.86 -0.39 11.02
N LEU A 330 9.80 -0.98 11.77
CA LEU A 330 9.54 -2.11 12.68
C LEU A 330 8.55 -1.76 13.80
N SER A 331 8.55 -0.52 14.29
CA SER A 331 7.59 -0.08 15.32
C SER A 331 6.14 0.04 14.84
N ILE A 332 5.92 0.16 13.52
CA ILE A 332 4.60 0.38 12.92
C ILE A 332 4.10 -0.87 12.19
N LEU A 333 5.01 -1.71 11.68
CA LEU A 333 4.66 -2.91 10.91
C LEU A 333 3.69 -3.81 11.66
N ARG A 334 2.58 -4.13 11.00
CA ARG A 334 1.55 -5.01 11.54
C ARG A 334 2.11 -6.42 11.81
N PRO A 335 1.79 -7.08 12.93
CA PRO A 335 2.41 -8.35 13.32
C PRO A 335 2.28 -9.49 12.30
N HIS A 336 1.20 -9.52 11.51
CA HIS A 336 0.97 -10.57 10.51
C HIS A 336 1.86 -10.44 9.25
N MET A 337 2.53 -9.31 9.05
CA MET A 337 3.40 -9.05 7.90
C MET A 337 4.80 -9.66 8.07
N ARG A 338 4.86 -10.96 8.34
CA ARG A 338 6.09 -11.69 8.68
C ARG A 338 7.20 -11.50 7.64
N ARG A 339 6.82 -11.48 6.38
CA ARG A 339 7.72 -11.24 5.24
C ARG A 339 8.38 -9.85 5.31
N SER A 340 7.60 -8.80 5.54
CA SER A 340 8.11 -7.42 5.64
C SER A 340 9.00 -7.25 6.86
N HIS A 341 8.62 -7.85 8.00
CA HIS A 341 9.47 -7.90 9.20
C HIS A 341 10.84 -8.50 8.91
N ALA A 342 10.90 -9.67 8.27
CA ALA A 342 12.17 -10.33 7.94
C ALA A 342 13.07 -9.47 7.02
N ILE A 343 12.48 -8.85 5.99
CA ILE A 343 13.21 -7.96 5.06
C ILE A 343 13.74 -6.72 5.80
N THR A 344 12.91 -6.07 6.62
CA THR A 344 13.29 -4.86 7.36
C THR A 344 14.36 -5.16 8.41
N THR A 345 14.22 -6.25 9.18
CA THR A 345 15.22 -6.67 10.17
C THR A 345 16.56 -7.00 9.50
N THR A 346 16.55 -7.67 8.35
CA THR A 346 17.79 -7.97 7.62
C THR A 346 18.46 -6.68 7.12
N ARG A 347 17.68 -5.71 6.64
CA ARG A 347 18.19 -4.38 6.23
C ARG A 347 18.76 -3.58 7.40
N LEU A 348 18.13 -3.65 8.58
CA LEU A 348 18.65 -3.04 9.80
C LEU A 348 20.01 -3.61 10.15
N ALA A 349 20.17 -4.94 10.13
CA ALA A 349 21.46 -5.58 10.37
C ALA A 349 22.55 -5.11 9.39
N HIS A 350 22.21 -4.94 8.11
CA HIS A 350 23.13 -4.36 7.12
C HIS A 350 23.52 -2.91 7.45
N ALA A 351 22.56 -2.07 7.86
CA ALA A 351 22.85 -0.69 8.25
C ALA A 351 23.78 -0.63 9.47
N GLN A 352 23.53 -1.44 10.49
CA GLN A 352 24.36 -1.54 11.70
C GLN A 352 25.78 -2.03 11.37
N LEU A 353 25.89 -3.09 10.56
CA LEU A 353 27.20 -3.63 10.17
C LEU A 353 28.02 -2.61 9.38
N ALA A 354 27.37 -1.84 8.50
CA ALA A 354 28.04 -0.82 7.70
C ALA A 354 28.50 0.40 8.52
N GLN A 355 27.92 0.63 9.72
CA GLN A 355 28.39 1.61 10.69
C GLN A 355 29.55 1.10 11.56
N GLY A 356 29.80 -0.22 11.56
CA GLY A 356 30.84 -0.85 12.37
C GLY A 356 30.32 -1.50 13.66
N ASP A 357 29.01 -1.43 13.94
CA ASP A 357 28.37 -2.01 15.12
C ASP A 357 28.15 -3.52 14.95
N ILE A 358 29.26 -4.27 14.92
CA ILE A 358 29.31 -5.69 14.56
C ILE A 358 28.44 -6.57 15.48
N GLU A 359 28.48 -6.32 16.78
CA GLU A 359 27.71 -7.07 17.79
C GLU A 359 26.21 -6.84 17.60
N ALA A 360 25.79 -5.57 17.52
CA ALA A 360 24.39 -5.19 17.33
C ALA A 360 23.84 -5.73 16.00
N ALA A 361 24.61 -5.58 14.91
CA ALA A 361 24.25 -6.07 13.60
C ALA A 361 24.00 -7.59 13.60
N THR A 362 24.87 -8.34 14.26
CA THR A 362 24.76 -9.81 14.32
C THR A 362 23.58 -10.24 15.19
N ALA A 363 23.41 -9.62 16.36
CA ALA A 363 22.23 -9.86 17.20
C ALA A 363 20.93 -9.54 16.47
N THR A 364 20.90 -8.47 15.66
CA THR A 364 19.74 -8.13 14.82
C THR A 364 19.50 -9.17 13.72
N ALA A 365 20.54 -9.59 13.00
CA ALA A 365 20.42 -10.60 11.94
C ALA A 365 19.87 -11.93 12.48
N MET A 366 20.28 -12.35 13.69
CA MET A 366 19.82 -13.56 14.36
C MET A 366 18.34 -13.49 14.82
N LYS A 367 17.71 -12.31 14.82
CA LYS A 367 16.26 -12.18 15.08
C LYS A 367 15.40 -12.57 13.87
N VAL A 368 16.00 -12.73 12.68
CA VAL A 368 15.25 -13.13 11.48
C VAL A 368 14.79 -14.58 11.66
N PRO A 369 13.47 -14.87 11.54
CA PRO A 369 12.95 -16.22 11.70
C PRO A 369 13.58 -17.22 10.73
N THR A 370 13.86 -18.44 11.19
CA THR A 370 14.51 -19.49 10.39
C THR A 370 13.77 -19.79 9.09
N ASP A 371 12.43 -19.85 9.12
CA ASP A 371 11.61 -20.10 7.92
C ASP A 371 11.79 -19.00 6.87
N ALA A 372 11.83 -17.72 7.28
CA ALA A 372 12.14 -16.62 6.37
C ALA A 372 13.60 -16.68 5.88
N ALA A 373 14.54 -17.05 6.74
CA ALA A 373 15.95 -17.15 6.39
C ALA A 373 16.25 -18.26 5.36
N THR A 374 15.48 -19.36 5.35
CA THR A 374 15.73 -20.51 4.47
C THR A 374 14.77 -20.62 3.29
N GLN A 375 13.52 -20.17 3.43
CA GLN A 375 12.49 -20.35 2.40
C GLN A 375 12.21 -19.10 1.57
N HIS A 376 12.59 -17.91 2.05
CA HIS A 376 12.36 -16.66 1.31
C HIS A 376 13.62 -16.22 0.57
N ALA A 377 13.72 -16.55 -0.73
CA ALA A 377 14.91 -16.35 -1.58
C ALA A 377 15.61 -14.97 -1.43
N ARG A 378 14.84 -13.88 -1.38
CA ARG A 378 15.38 -12.53 -1.13
C ARG A 378 16.03 -12.37 0.25
N VAL A 379 15.38 -12.82 1.31
CA VAL A 379 15.89 -12.73 2.70
C VAL A 379 17.14 -13.61 2.81
N SER A 380 17.07 -14.85 2.32
CA SER A 380 18.22 -15.76 2.29
C SER A 380 19.44 -15.12 1.63
N ARG A 381 19.26 -14.51 0.45
CA ARG A 381 20.35 -13.81 -0.25
C ARG A 381 20.89 -12.63 0.54
N MET A 382 20.01 -11.81 1.13
CA MET A 382 20.44 -10.67 1.94
C MET A 382 21.22 -11.13 3.19
N LEU A 383 20.87 -12.26 3.81
CA LEU A 383 21.61 -12.82 4.94
C LEU A 383 22.95 -13.45 4.52
N GLN A 384 23.03 -14.04 3.31
CA GLN A 384 24.30 -14.48 2.74
C GLN A 384 25.24 -13.30 2.49
N GLU A 385 24.73 -12.21 1.91
CA GLU A 385 25.47 -10.96 1.70
C GLU A 385 25.92 -10.35 3.03
N PHE A 386 25.05 -10.36 4.05
CA PHE A 386 25.39 -9.95 5.42
C PHE A 386 26.53 -10.78 6.00
N GLY A 387 26.43 -12.12 5.94
CA GLY A 387 27.45 -13.02 6.49
C GLY A 387 28.79 -12.94 5.76
N ALA A 388 28.79 -12.62 4.46
CA ALA A 388 30.01 -12.33 3.71
C ALA A 388 30.65 -11.00 4.17
N ALA A 389 29.84 -9.94 4.31
CA ALA A 389 30.31 -8.65 4.80
C ALA A 389 30.84 -8.72 6.25
N LEU A 390 30.15 -9.46 7.12
CA LEU A 390 30.54 -9.67 8.51
C LEU A 390 31.93 -10.33 8.60
N ARG A 391 32.16 -11.41 7.84
CA ARG A 391 33.46 -12.09 7.80
C ARG A 391 34.56 -11.22 7.21
N ALA A 392 34.24 -10.36 6.25
CA ALA A 392 35.21 -9.43 5.67
C ALA A 392 35.62 -8.32 6.66
N ARG A 393 34.68 -7.86 7.51
CA ARG A 393 34.94 -6.80 8.50
C ARG A 393 35.50 -7.31 9.82
N ALA A 394 35.20 -8.55 10.20
CA ALA A 394 35.59 -9.12 11.49
C ALA A 394 35.92 -10.63 11.38
N PRO A 395 36.95 -11.03 10.61
CA PRO A 395 37.21 -12.43 10.26
C PRO A 395 37.53 -13.35 11.45
N ARG A 396 37.91 -12.79 12.61
CA ARG A 396 38.27 -13.53 13.82
C ARG A 396 37.47 -13.13 15.05
N SER A 397 36.36 -12.40 14.90
CA SER A 397 35.52 -12.06 16.04
C SER A 397 34.71 -13.27 16.50
N SER A 398 34.48 -13.36 17.82
CA SER A 398 33.52 -14.31 18.39
C SER A 398 32.14 -14.15 17.73
N THR A 399 31.75 -12.90 17.43
CA THR A 399 30.51 -12.56 16.74
C THR A 399 30.38 -13.22 15.36
N ALA A 400 31.45 -13.25 14.56
CA ALA A 400 31.45 -13.93 13.26
C ALA A 400 31.39 -15.46 13.40
N GLN A 401 31.96 -16.02 14.46
CA GLN A 401 31.84 -17.44 14.80
C GLN A 401 30.41 -17.78 15.21
N THR A 402 29.81 -17.02 16.12
CA THR A 402 28.40 -17.17 16.54
C THR A 402 27.44 -17.11 15.34
N TRP A 403 27.65 -16.17 14.42
CA TRP A 403 26.86 -16.12 13.19
C TRP A 403 27.02 -17.38 12.32
N THR A 404 28.25 -17.89 12.21
CA THR A 404 28.56 -19.10 11.43
C THR A 404 27.93 -20.35 12.05
N GLU A 405 27.91 -20.46 13.37
CA GLU A 405 27.24 -21.54 14.10
C GLU A 405 25.72 -21.44 13.96
N HIS A 406 25.15 -20.25 14.18
CA HIS A 406 23.72 -20.01 14.03
C HIS A 406 23.22 -20.36 12.63
N THR A 407 23.91 -19.90 11.58
CA THR A 407 23.52 -20.22 10.19
C THR A 407 23.69 -21.70 9.87
N ARG A 408 24.73 -22.37 10.39
CA ARG A 408 24.92 -23.82 10.24
C ARG A 408 23.75 -24.59 10.86
N ASP A 409 23.37 -24.27 12.08
CA ASP A 409 22.34 -25.01 12.82
C ASP A 409 20.94 -24.73 12.27
N ALA A 410 20.64 -23.45 12.00
CA ALA A 410 19.35 -23.02 11.44
C ALA A 410 19.13 -23.55 10.01
N TRP A 411 20.17 -23.62 9.17
CA TRP A 411 20.02 -24.02 7.77
C TRP A 411 20.19 -25.53 7.56
N LYS A 412 20.85 -26.27 8.48
CA LYS A 412 20.85 -27.74 8.45
C LYS A 412 19.55 -28.36 8.93
N ALA A 413 18.83 -27.73 9.85
CA ALA A 413 17.55 -28.24 10.36
C ALA A 413 16.39 -28.20 9.34
N THR A 414 16.64 -27.72 8.11
CA THR A 414 15.63 -27.57 7.04
C THR A 414 16.03 -28.21 5.72
N ALA A 415 17.19 -28.88 5.67
CA ALA A 415 17.61 -29.77 4.58
C ALA A 415 17.35 -31.23 5.00
#